data_AF-A0A954ULM7-F1
#
_entry.id   AF-A0A954ULM7-F1
#
_cell.length_a   1.000
_cell.length_b   1.000
_cell.length_c   1.000
_cell.angle_alpha   90.00
_cell.angle_beta   90.00
_cell.angle_gamma   90.00
#
_symmetry.space_group_name_H-M   'P 1'
#
loop_
_entity.id
_entity.type
_entity.pdbx_description
1 polymer ?
#
loop_
_entity_poly.entity_id
_entity_poly.type
_entity_poly.pdbx_seq_one_letter_code
_entity_poly.pdbx_strand_id
1 'polypeptide(L)'
;AGNIVNRQDKIQHPDLGLGGLTIPLPAEEIAPGHQWAEPMELKVQLEDKRIQSVKIRELFELVKVETGVATISVKTQVLTPIDDPRVQSQLIQRISKGEIRFDVDNGRILSRQLDWDEQVLGFSGADSNMKYLQRLTETLVPATQTAALPQR
;
A
#
# COMPACT_ATOMS: atom_id res chain seq x y z
N ALA A 1 -7.40 -2.14 -18.48
CA ALA A 1 -6.90 -2.75 -17.23
C ALA A 1 -5.41 -2.46 -17.12
N GLY A 2 -4.97 -1.79 -16.07
CA GLY A 2 -3.54 -1.57 -15.81
C GLY A 2 -2.90 -2.85 -15.29
N ASN A 3 -2.58 -3.80 -16.17
CA ASN A 3 -1.86 -5.01 -15.79
C ASN A 3 -0.36 -4.77 -15.91
N ILE A 4 0.42 -5.19 -14.91
CA ILE A 4 1.88 -5.20 -15.04
C ILE A 4 2.25 -6.29 -16.04
N VAL A 5 2.54 -5.89 -17.28
CA VAL A 5 2.92 -6.82 -18.37
C VAL A 5 4.37 -7.30 -18.23
N ASN A 6 5.26 -6.45 -17.72
CA ASN A 6 6.67 -6.77 -17.54
C ASN A 6 7.30 -5.82 -16.49
N ARG A 7 8.21 -6.35 -15.66
CA ARG A 7 9.02 -5.60 -14.70
C ARG A 7 10.44 -6.17 -14.72
N GLN A 8 11.42 -5.36 -15.13
CA GLN A 8 12.84 -5.72 -15.10
C GLN A 8 13.57 -4.92 -14.02
N ASP A 9 13.40 -5.34 -12.76
CA ASP A 9 14.06 -4.70 -11.63
C ASP A 9 15.24 -5.55 -11.13
N LYS A 10 16.42 -4.93 -11.03
CA LYS A 10 17.60 -5.54 -10.36
C LYS A 10 17.62 -5.27 -8.85
N ILE A 11 16.64 -4.51 -8.33
CA ILE A 11 16.58 -4.05 -6.94
C ILE A 11 15.26 -4.58 -6.34
N GLN A 12 15.35 -5.32 -5.24
CA GLN A 12 14.17 -5.67 -4.44
C GLN A 12 13.73 -4.43 -3.67
N HIS A 13 12.61 -3.83 -4.08
CA HIS A 13 11.96 -2.79 -3.29
C HIS A 13 11.21 -3.44 -2.12
N PRO A 14 11.36 -2.94 -0.88
CA PRO A 14 10.55 -3.41 0.23
C PRO A 14 9.07 -3.19 -0.08
N ASP A 15 8.29 -4.27 -0.05
CA ASP A 15 6.85 -4.23 -0.26
C ASP A 15 6.16 -3.74 1.02
N LEU A 16 6.04 -2.42 1.13
CA LEU A 16 5.46 -1.73 2.27
C LEU A 16 3.93 -1.68 2.23
N GLY A 17 3.23 -2.52 1.44
CA GLY A 17 1.76 -2.50 1.39
C GLY A 17 1.17 -1.61 0.31
N LEU A 18 1.96 -1.33 -0.73
CA LEU A 18 1.49 -1.06 -2.10
C LEU A 18 2.45 -1.61 -3.18
N GLY A 19 3.58 -2.25 -2.79
CA GLY A 19 4.55 -3.06 -3.57
C GLY A 19 5.01 -2.66 -4.98
N GLY A 20 4.52 -1.54 -5.52
CA GLY A 20 4.53 -1.25 -6.94
C GLY A 20 4.67 0.24 -7.23
N LEU A 21 5.43 0.52 -8.29
CA LEU A 21 5.63 1.85 -8.86
C LEU A 21 4.31 2.48 -9.36
N THR A 22 3.27 1.67 -9.57
CA THR A 22 1.96 2.08 -10.09
C THR A 22 0.83 1.48 -9.27
N ILE A 23 -0.41 1.95 -9.50
CA ILE A 23 -1.64 1.37 -8.96
C ILE A 23 -2.41 0.60 -10.03
N PRO A 24 -3.17 -0.44 -9.67
CA PRO A 24 -4.12 -1.05 -10.59
C PRO A 24 -5.23 -0.03 -10.89
N LEU A 25 -5.39 0.32 -12.17
CA LEU A 25 -6.48 1.18 -12.63
C LEU A 25 -7.60 0.34 -13.25
N PRO A 26 -8.87 0.71 -13.05
CA PRO A 26 -10.01 0.10 -13.72
C PRO A 26 -9.85 0.06 -15.24
N ALA A 27 -10.48 -0.92 -15.88
CA ALA A 27 -10.45 -1.03 -17.34
C ALA A 27 -11.39 -0.04 -18.03
N GLU A 28 -12.44 0.37 -17.32
CA GLU A 28 -13.47 1.27 -17.79
C GLU A 28 -13.26 2.66 -17.21
N GLU A 29 -13.84 3.66 -17.87
CA GLU A 29 -13.90 5.01 -17.33
C GLU A 29 -14.74 5.03 -16.06
N ILE A 30 -14.27 5.77 -15.06
CA ILE A 30 -14.89 5.83 -13.74
C ILE A 30 -15.14 7.28 -13.33
N ALA A 31 -16.28 7.51 -12.68
CA ALA A 31 -16.63 8.81 -12.12
C ALA A 31 -16.10 8.96 -10.68
N PRO A 32 -15.94 10.19 -10.16
CA PRO A 32 -15.69 10.41 -8.74
C PRO A 32 -16.71 9.69 -7.85
N GLY A 33 -16.25 9.14 -6.73
CA GLY A 33 -17.00 8.25 -5.83
C GLY A 33 -16.95 6.77 -6.21
N HIS A 34 -16.47 6.42 -7.40
CA HIS A 34 -16.30 5.03 -7.79
C HIS A 34 -15.17 4.36 -6.98
N GLN A 35 -15.41 3.12 -6.56
CA GLN A 35 -14.48 2.31 -5.79
C GLN A 35 -14.11 1.03 -6.54
N TRP A 36 -12.85 0.64 -6.45
CA TRP A 36 -12.35 -0.64 -6.96
C TRP A 36 -11.39 -1.25 -5.95
N ALA A 37 -11.24 -2.57 -5.99
CA ALA A 37 -10.45 -3.29 -5.01
C ALA A 37 -9.43 -4.21 -5.69
N GLU A 38 -8.24 -4.26 -5.11
CA GLU A 38 -7.21 -5.24 -5.47
C GLU A 38 -7.09 -6.27 -4.32
N PRO A 39 -7.46 -7.55 -4.55
CA PRO A 39 -7.37 -8.58 -3.53
C PRO A 39 -5.91 -9.03 -3.35
N MET A 40 -5.52 -9.32 -2.12
CA MET A 40 -4.21 -9.91 -1.80
C MET A 40 -4.35 -11.00 -0.74
N GLU A 41 -3.43 -11.97 -0.75
CA GLU A 41 -3.34 -12.98 0.28
C GLU A 41 -1.98 -12.92 0.96
N LEU A 42 -1.99 -12.82 2.29
CA LEU A 42 -0.80 -12.82 3.12
C LEU A 42 -0.71 -14.14 3.90
N LYS A 43 0.47 -14.75 3.90
CA LYS A 43 0.76 -15.93 4.70
C LYS A 43 1.36 -15.49 6.03
N VAL A 44 0.67 -15.79 7.12
CA VAL A 44 1.12 -15.53 8.49
C VAL A 44 1.41 -16.84 9.19
N GLN A 45 2.36 -16.82 10.12
CA GLN A 45 2.74 -18.02 10.88
C GLN A 45 2.05 -17.99 12.25
N LEU A 46 1.39 -19.10 12.59
CA LEU A 46 0.79 -19.34 13.90
C LEU A 46 1.82 -19.89 14.90
N GLU A 47 1.51 -19.83 16.20
CA GLU A 47 2.41 -20.34 17.26
C GLU A 47 2.78 -21.81 17.06
N ASP A 48 1.83 -22.63 16.62
CA ASP A 48 2.03 -24.06 16.33
C ASP A 48 2.71 -24.32 14.98
N LYS A 49 3.29 -23.28 14.37
CA LYS A 49 3.96 -23.27 13.07
C LYS A 49 3.05 -23.54 11.87
N ARG A 50 1.74 -23.66 12.05
CA ARG A 50 0.81 -23.68 10.90
C ARG A 50 0.86 -22.34 10.18
N ILE A 51 0.61 -22.38 8.87
CA ILE A 51 0.48 -21.17 8.05
C ILE A 51 -1.00 -20.89 7.88
N GLN A 52 -1.43 -19.69 8.26
CA GLN A 52 -2.76 -19.17 7.97
C GLN A 52 -2.68 -18.24 6.76
N SER A 53 -3.62 -18.38 5.81
CA SER A 53 -3.81 -17.39 4.75
C SER A 53 -4.79 -16.32 5.23
N VAL A 54 -4.34 -15.07 5.24
CA VAL A 54 -5.13 -13.89 5.57
C VAL A 54 -5.45 -13.18 4.27
N LYS A 55 -6.74 -13.10 3.96
CA LYS A 55 -7.24 -12.34 2.82
C LYS A 55 -7.32 -10.88 3.22
N ILE A 56 -6.69 -10.03 2.44
CA ILE A 56 -6.80 -8.58 2.53
C ILE A 56 -7.20 -8.02 1.17
N ARG A 57 -7.57 -6.76 1.12
CA ARG A 57 -7.70 -6.01 -0.12
C ARG A 57 -7.23 -4.58 0.06
N GLU A 58 -6.69 -4.01 -1.00
CA GLU A 58 -6.55 -2.57 -1.13
C GLU A 58 -7.83 -2.04 -1.75
N LEU A 59 -8.53 -1.16 -1.04
CA LEU A 59 -9.71 -0.47 -1.57
C LEU A 59 -9.30 0.92 -2.02
N PHE A 60 -9.49 1.19 -3.30
CA PHE A 60 -9.26 2.48 -3.92
C PHE A 60 -10.59 3.20 -4.14
N GLU A 61 -10.56 4.52 -4.08
CA GLU A 61 -11.68 5.38 -4.44
C GLU A 61 -11.19 6.59 -5.22
N LEU A 62 -11.81 6.86 -6.37
CA LEU A 62 -11.59 8.10 -7.09
C LEU A 62 -12.32 9.22 -6.36
N VAL A 63 -11.60 10.03 -5.59
CA VAL A 63 -12.20 11.09 -4.77
C VAL A 63 -12.64 12.25 -5.65
N LYS A 64 -11.76 12.68 -6.58
CA LYS A 64 -12.03 13.79 -7.49
C LYS A 64 -11.05 13.82 -8.65
N VAL A 65 -11.40 14.57 -9.70
CA VAL A 65 -10.51 14.93 -10.81
C VAL A 65 -10.58 16.44 -11.02
N GLU A 66 -9.44 17.12 -10.96
CA GLU A 66 -9.33 18.56 -11.15
C GLU A 66 -8.12 18.87 -12.05
N THR A 67 -8.34 19.61 -13.12
CA THR A 67 -7.27 20.08 -14.02
C THR A 67 -6.30 18.96 -14.47
N GLY A 68 -6.85 17.83 -14.92
CA GLY A 68 -6.06 16.68 -15.38
C GLY A 68 -5.42 15.84 -14.27
N VAL A 69 -5.68 16.15 -12.98
CA VAL A 69 -5.14 15.40 -11.84
C VAL A 69 -6.26 14.70 -11.08
N ALA A 70 -6.16 13.38 -10.97
CA ALA A 70 -7.02 12.56 -10.13
C ALA A 70 -6.46 12.47 -8.71
N THR A 71 -7.32 12.67 -7.71
CA THR A 71 -7.06 12.32 -6.32
C THR A 71 -7.72 10.98 -6.03
N ILE A 72 -6.92 10.00 -5.62
CA ILE A 72 -7.35 8.64 -5.34
C ILE A 72 -7.02 8.31 -3.89
N SER A 73 -8.02 7.95 -3.09
CA SER A 73 -7.77 7.42 -1.75
C SER A 73 -7.50 5.92 -1.82
N VAL A 74 -6.69 5.41 -0.91
CA VAL A 74 -6.39 3.99 -0.77
C VAL A 74 -6.43 3.59 0.70
N LYS A 75 -6.97 2.41 0.99
CA LYS A 75 -6.89 1.81 2.33
C LYS A 75 -6.80 0.30 2.24
N THR A 76 -6.02 -0.30 3.12
CA THR A 76 -5.97 -1.75 3.28
C THR A 76 -7.12 -2.21 4.17
N GLN A 77 -7.83 -3.26 3.76
CA GLN A 77 -8.90 -3.88 4.52
C GLN A 77 -8.59 -5.36 4.73
N VAL A 78 -8.58 -5.78 5.99
CA VAL A 78 -8.49 -7.19 6.35
C VAL A 78 -9.88 -7.82 6.20
N LEU A 79 -9.96 -8.91 5.42
CA LEU A 79 -11.21 -9.61 5.11
C LEU A 79 -11.39 -10.88 5.95
N THR A 80 -10.29 -11.56 6.27
CA THR A 80 -10.31 -12.71 7.18
C THR A 80 -10.43 -12.20 8.62
N PRO A 81 -11.39 -12.68 9.45
CA PRO A 81 -11.43 -12.35 10.87
C PRO A 81 -10.16 -12.79 11.60
N ILE A 82 -9.65 -11.96 12.52
CA ILE A 82 -8.40 -12.20 13.24
C ILE A 82 -8.58 -11.89 14.72
N ASP A 83 -8.64 -12.96 15.52
CA ASP A 83 -8.79 -12.87 16.97
C ASP A 83 -7.45 -12.98 17.71
N ASP A 84 -6.41 -13.52 17.07
CA ASP A 84 -5.08 -13.70 17.65
C ASP A 84 -4.22 -12.42 17.50
N PRO A 85 -3.83 -11.76 18.60
CA PRO A 85 -2.96 -10.59 18.56
C PRO A 85 -1.60 -10.84 17.90
N ARG A 86 -1.07 -12.07 17.94
CA ARG A 86 0.18 -12.40 17.23
C ARG A 86 0.01 -12.32 15.73
N VAL A 87 -1.12 -12.79 15.23
CA VAL A 87 -1.45 -12.68 13.80
C VAL A 87 -1.66 -11.20 13.45
N GLN A 88 -2.38 -10.44 14.27
CA GLN A 88 -2.56 -8.99 14.07
C GLN A 88 -1.20 -8.27 13.98
N SER A 89 -0.27 -8.57 14.90
CA SER A 89 1.08 -7.96 14.93
C SER A 89 1.91 -8.21 13.67
N GLN A 90 1.68 -9.32 12.97
CA GLN A 90 2.35 -9.62 11.70
C GLN A 90 1.78 -8.82 10.53
N LEU A 91 0.54 -8.31 10.67
CA LEU A 91 -0.19 -7.62 9.61
C LEU A 91 -0.15 -6.11 9.71
N ILE A 92 0.11 -5.53 10.87
CA ILE A 92 0.04 -4.07 11.08
C ILE A 92 0.88 -3.26 10.09
N GLN A 93 2.01 -3.81 9.62
CA GLN A 93 2.87 -3.15 8.63
C GLN A 93 2.24 -3.08 7.23
N ARG A 94 1.21 -3.89 6.97
CA ARG A 94 0.45 -3.93 5.72
C ARG A 94 -0.80 -3.06 5.79
N ILE A 95 -1.27 -2.71 6.99
CA ILE A 95 -2.50 -1.94 7.17
C ILE A 95 -2.18 -0.46 7.03
N SER A 96 -2.26 0.03 5.79
CA SER A 96 -2.04 1.42 5.44
C SER A 96 -3.34 2.11 5.02
N LYS A 97 -3.34 3.44 5.11
CA LYS A 97 -4.30 4.31 4.43
C LYS A 97 -3.57 5.49 3.83
N GLY A 98 -4.10 6.08 2.76
CA GLY A 98 -3.40 7.17 2.12
C GLY A 98 -4.10 7.75 0.91
N GLU A 99 -3.34 8.59 0.21
CA GLU A 99 -3.79 9.33 -0.96
C GLU A 99 -2.73 9.28 -2.06
N ILE A 100 -3.20 9.21 -3.31
CA ILE A 100 -2.40 9.19 -4.52
C ILE A 100 -2.90 10.31 -5.43
N ARG A 101 -1.96 11.12 -5.93
CA ARG A 101 -2.21 12.10 -6.98
C ARG A 101 -1.71 11.54 -8.30
N PHE A 102 -2.61 11.39 -9.26
CA PHE A 102 -2.34 10.79 -10.55
C PHE A 102 -2.58 11.80 -11.67
N ASP A 103 -1.58 12.01 -12.50
CA ASP A 103 -1.63 12.82 -13.73
C ASP A 103 -2.34 11.98 -14.80
N VAL A 104 -3.60 12.28 -15.05
CA VAL A 104 -4.47 11.55 -15.99
C VAL A 104 -3.98 11.77 -17.41
N ASP A 105 -3.52 12.98 -17.73
CA ASP A 105 -3.09 13.37 -19.08
C ASP A 105 -1.80 12.65 -19.49
N ASN A 106 -0.87 12.45 -18.55
CA ASN A 106 0.42 11.80 -18.81
C ASN A 106 0.51 10.36 -18.29
N GLY A 107 -0.55 9.84 -17.65
CA GLY A 107 -0.63 8.47 -17.16
C GLY A 107 0.41 8.09 -16.08
N ARG A 108 0.68 8.98 -15.12
CA ARG A 108 1.74 8.78 -14.10
C ARG A 108 1.34 9.26 -12.71
N ILE A 109 1.96 8.67 -11.69
CA ILE A 109 1.82 9.15 -10.31
C ILE A 109 2.65 10.44 -10.13
N LEU A 110 2.03 11.49 -9.61
CA LEU A 110 2.70 12.73 -9.20
C LEU A 110 3.20 12.64 -7.77
N SER A 111 2.37 12.10 -6.87
CA SER A 111 2.73 11.89 -5.47
C SER A 111 1.88 10.80 -4.85
N ARG A 112 2.41 10.19 -3.78
CA ARG A 112 1.69 9.25 -2.93
C ARG A 112 2.09 9.49 -1.49
N GLN A 113 1.11 9.47 -0.60
CA GLN A 113 1.34 9.40 0.84
C GLN A 113 0.60 8.20 1.41
N LEU A 114 1.30 7.41 2.22
CA LEU A 114 0.72 6.33 3.03
C LEU A 114 1.03 6.57 4.51
N ASP A 115 0.06 6.29 5.35
CA ASP A 115 0.12 6.40 6.78
C ASP A 115 -0.25 5.06 7.41
N TRP A 116 0.54 4.65 8.40
CA TRP A 116 0.25 3.53 9.29
C TRP A 116 0.13 4.05 10.71
N ASP A 117 -0.95 3.70 11.39
CA ASP A 117 -1.20 4.11 12.76
C ASP A 117 -1.96 3.00 13.50
N GLU A 118 -1.28 1.87 13.70
CA GLU A 118 -1.90 0.65 14.21
C GLU A 118 -1.39 0.31 15.61
N GLN A 119 -2.22 -0.37 16.38
CA GLN A 119 -1.90 -0.81 17.74
C GLN A 119 -2.40 -2.23 17.98
N VAL A 120 -1.57 -3.06 18.62
CA VAL A 120 -1.91 -4.42 19.00
C VAL A 120 -1.57 -4.65 20.46
N LEU A 121 -2.55 -5.10 21.23
CA LEU A 121 -2.40 -5.48 22.63
C LEU A 121 -2.30 -7.01 22.73
N GLY A 122 -1.47 -7.53 23.62
CA GLY A 122 -1.42 -8.96 23.90
C GLY A 122 -0.55 -9.80 22.94
N PHE A 123 0.17 -9.20 22.00
CA PHE A 123 0.92 -9.93 20.95
C PHE A 123 2.05 -10.84 21.49
N SER A 124 2.59 -10.57 22.68
CA SER A 124 3.64 -11.37 23.32
C SER A 124 3.36 -11.62 24.80
N GLY A 125 2.08 -11.80 25.16
CA GLY A 125 1.61 -11.97 26.54
C GLY A 125 0.65 -10.85 26.96
N ALA A 126 -0.15 -11.07 28.01
CA ALA A 126 -1.29 -10.21 28.38
C ALA A 126 -0.93 -8.71 28.55
N ASP A 127 0.27 -8.41 29.04
CA ASP A 127 0.73 -7.03 29.30
C ASP A 127 1.53 -6.41 28.14
N SER A 128 1.56 -7.05 26.97
CA SER A 128 2.32 -6.55 25.81
C SER A 128 1.53 -5.56 24.97
N ASN A 129 2.21 -4.56 24.42
CA ASN A 129 1.65 -3.58 23.50
C ASN A 129 2.63 -3.33 22.34
N MET A 130 2.13 -3.32 21.13
CA MET A 130 2.86 -2.95 19.93
C MET A 130 2.16 -1.76 19.27
N LYS A 131 2.89 -0.67 19.08
CA LYS A 131 2.45 0.48 18.28
C LYS A 131 3.27 0.54 17.00
N TYR A 132 2.61 0.63 15.86
CA TYR A 132 3.25 0.84 14.57
C TYR A 132 2.79 2.16 13.99
N LEU A 133 3.72 3.12 13.96
CA LEU A 133 3.52 4.46 13.43
C LEU A 133 4.56 4.70 12.34
N GLN A 134 4.11 4.90 11.10
CA GLN A 134 4.96 5.19 9.96
C GLN A 134 4.24 6.13 8.99
N ARG A 135 5.03 6.86 8.20
CA ARG A 135 4.56 7.61 7.04
C ARG A 135 5.53 7.44 5.90
N LEU A 136 4.99 7.14 4.72
CA LEU A 136 5.71 7.12 3.45
C LEU A 136 5.21 8.28 2.61
N THR A 137 6.13 9.04 2.02
CA THR A 137 5.81 10.08 1.04
C THR A 137 6.73 9.92 -0.17
N GLU A 138 6.11 9.77 -1.34
CA GLU A 138 6.77 9.69 -2.64
C GLU A 138 6.29 10.84 -3.50
N THR A 139 7.22 11.48 -4.23
CA THR A 139 6.92 12.59 -5.15
C THR A 139 7.74 12.43 -6.42
N LEU A 140 7.13 12.71 -7.56
CA LEU A 140 7.82 12.75 -8.84
C LEU A 140 8.77 13.95 -8.87
N VAL A 141 10.07 13.68 -9.05
CA VAL A 141 11.12 14.71 -9.18
C VAL A 141 11.56 14.86 -10.64
N PRO A 142 11.94 16.07 -11.09
CA PRO A 142 12.50 16.28 -12.42
C PRO A 142 13.81 15.49 -12.63
N ALA A 143 14.05 15.03 -13.86
CA ALA A 143 15.16 14.16 -14.24
C ALA A 143 16.58 14.76 -14.04
N THR A 144 16.70 16.05 -13.69
CA THR A 144 17.99 16.77 -13.61
C THR A 144 18.79 16.46 -12.33
N GLN A 145 18.29 15.64 -11.40
CA GLN A 145 19.05 15.19 -10.22
C GLN A 145 19.62 13.78 -10.44
N THR A 146 20.70 13.69 -11.20
CA THR A 146 21.59 12.51 -11.14
C THR A 146 22.47 12.61 -9.89
N ALA A 147 22.57 11.53 -9.12
CA ALA A 147 23.46 11.44 -7.98
C ALA A 147 24.89 11.83 -8.39
N ALA A 148 25.49 12.81 -7.69
CA ALA A 148 26.91 13.09 -7.83
C ALA A 148 27.70 11.87 -7.33
N LEU A 149 28.73 11.46 -8.08
CA LEU A 149 29.68 10.44 -7.62
C LEU A 149 30.21 10.84 -6.25
N PRO A 150 30.26 9.93 -5.26
CA PRO A 150 30.86 10.24 -3.97
C PRO A 150 32.31 10.67 -4.19
N GLN A 151 32.66 11.87 -3.70
CA GLN A 151 34.06 12.30 -3.74
C GLN A 151 34.87 11.39 -2.82
N ARG A 152 35.97 10.85 -3.36
CA ARG A 152 36.93 10.01 -2.65
C ARG A 152 37.80 10.83 -1.71
#